data_AF-D8PMX2-F1
#
_entry.id   AF-D8PMX2-F1
#
_cell.length_a   1.000
_cell.length_b   1.000
_cell.length_c   1.000
_cell.angle_alpha   90.00
_cell.angle_beta   90.00
_cell.angle_gamma   90.00
#
_symmetry.space_group_name_H-M   'P 1'
#
loop_
_entity.id
_entity.type
_entity.pdbx_description
1 polymer ?
#
loop_
_entity_poly.entity_id
_entity_poly.type
_entity_poly.pdbx_seq_one_letter_code
_entity_poly.pdbx_strand_id
1 'polypeptide(L)'
;MDAPVLEILSYTTRTYGPDHWEAHRNPMTDDVYYYDREHRILTTDDIRDDATRYEVRLARHMAERDLLSRQPPFRIAHDPEWDVVVLEGKPRVLLSWAQAERWDFLPENEPARLWQVVRQMSIVDFWTIVARFPFHRDLPDNAEVTLANGVAQGWHQAKKVLQNTENAGLYQHYSAICQSPDYAPNTPEWVQKKNIKAYCVSKLMIDWSAERNVDP
;
A
#
# COMPACT_ATOMS: atom_id res chain seq x y z
N MET A 1 -17.01 -35.65 -16.68
CA MET A 1 -15.68 -35.22 -16.19
C MET A 1 -15.34 -34.00 -17.02
N ASP A 2 -15.82 -32.85 -16.58
CA ASP A 2 -15.59 -31.59 -17.25
C ASP A 2 -14.56 -30.83 -16.42
N ALA A 3 -13.41 -30.57 -17.03
CA ALA A 3 -12.41 -29.69 -16.44
C ALA A 3 -13.06 -28.30 -16.29
N PRO A 4 -13.02 -27.67 -15.11
CA PRO A 4 -13.48 -26.31 -15.00
C PRO A 4 -12.52 -25.47 -15.85
N VAL A 5 -13.12 -24.81 -16.84
CA VAL A 5 -12.48 -23.77 -17.64
C VAL A 5 -11.86 -22.80 -16.64
N LEU A 6 -10.54 -22.85 -16.54
CA LEU A 6 -9.70 -21.78 -16.03
C LEU A 6 -10.04 -20.57 -16.89
N GLU A 7 -11.04 -19.79 -16.46
CA GLU A 7 -11.06 -18.37 -16.71
C GLU A 7 -9.72 -17.87 -16.19
N ILE A 8 -8.79 -17.74 -17.14
CA ILE A 8 -7.61 -16.91 -17.03
C ILE A 8 -8.16 -15.55 -16.60
N LEU A 9 -8.15 -15.33 -15.29
CA LEU A 9 -8.55 -14.09 -14.63
C LEU A 9 -7.82 -12.99 -15.36
N SER A 10 -8.55 -12.30 -16.21
CA SER A 10 -8.06 -11.21 -16.99
C SER A 10 -7.50 -10.19 -16.01
N TYR A 11 -6.18 -10.00 -16.04
CA TYR A 11 -5.45 -8.87 -15.42
C TYR A 11 -5.86 -7.51 -16.01
N THR A 12 -7.04 -7.43 -16.62
CA THR A 12 -7.65 -6.20 -17.04
C THR A 12 -8.07 -5.47 -15.79
N THR A 13 -7.32 -4.42 -15.46
CA THR A 13 -7.84 -3.23 -14.81
C THR A 13 -9.22 -2.98 -15.39
N ARG A 14 -10.30 -3.40 -14.70
CA ARG A 14 -11.64 -2.97 -15.07
C ARG A 14 -11.67 -1.50 -14.71
N THR A 15 -11.45 -0.65 -15.71
CA THR A 15 -11.76 0.76 -15.63
C THR A 15 -13.27 0.86 -15.44
N TYR A 16 -13.69 1.08 -14.21
CA TYR A 16 -15.10 1.30 -13.88
C TYR A 16 -15.47 2.71 -14.35
N GLY A 17 -15.87 2.83 -15.62
CA GLY A 17 -16.40 4.08 -16.18
C GLY A 17 -15.37 5.22 -16.37
N PRO A 18 -15.81 6.42 -16.79
CA PRO A 18 -14.97 7.51 -17.29
C PRO A 18 -14.18 8.28 -16.22
N ASP A 19 -14.21 7.81 -14.98
CA ASP A 19 -13.51 8.41 -13.86
C ASP A 19 -12.21 7.64 -13.61
N HIS A 20 -11.12 8.32 -13.26
CA HIS A 20 -9.74 7.85 -13.07
C HIS A 20 -9.53 6.74 -12.00
N TRP A 21 -10.55 5.94 -11.71
CA TRP A 21 -10.59 4.80 -10.83
C TRP A 21 -10.08 3.53 -11.50
N GLU A 22 -9.15 2.90 -10.81
CA GLU A 22 -8.61 1.60 -11.15
C GLU A 22 -8.97 0.61 -10.03
N ALA A 23 -9.62 -0.50 -10.38
CA ALA A 23 -9.82 -1.60 -9.46
C ALA A 23 -8.62 -2.52 -9.48
N HIS A 24 -8.11 -2.84 -8.29
CA HIS A 24 -6.95 -3.68 -8.08
C HIS A 24 -7.31 -4.80 -7.10
N ARG A 25 -6.55 -5.89 -7.18
CA ARG A 25 -6.77 -7.07 -6.36
C ARG A 25 -5.44 -7.46 -5.71
N ASN A 26 -5.43 -7.58 -4.38
CA ASN A 26 -4.26 -8.01 -3.65
C ASN A 26 -3.84 -9.41 -4.14
N PRO A 27 -2.58 -9.62 -4.54
CA PRO A 27 -2.21 -10.84 -5.25
C PRO A 27 -2.10 -12.05 -4.33
N MET A 28 -2.13 -11.83 -3.00
CA MET A 28 -1.95 -12.87 -1.99
C MET A 28 -3.19 -13.05 -1.10
N THR A 29 -4.01 -12.02 -0.90
CA THR A 29 -5.25 -12.12 -0.10
C THR A 29 -6.52 -12.16 -0.93
N ASP A 30 -6.44 -11.88 -2.23
CA ASP A 30 -7.59 -11.71 -3.14
C ASP A 30 -8.48 -10.49 -2.83
N ASP A 31 -8.13 -9.67 -1.82
CA ASP A 31 -8.91 -8.48 -1.46
C ASP A 31 -8.94 -7.44 -2.59
N VAL A 32 -10.12 -6.87 -2.84
CA VAL A 32 -10.31 -5.82 -3.84
C VAL A 32 -10.19 -4.44 -3.20
N TYR A 33 -9.52 -3.54 -3.90
CA TYR A 33 -9.45 -2.13 -3.55
C TYR A 33 -9.41 -1.26 -4.81
N TYR A 34 -9.56 0.05 -4.60
CA TYR A 34 -9.68 1.01 -5.68
C TYR A 34 -8.69 2.15 -5.52
N TYR A 35 -8.16 2.63 -6.64
CA TYR A 35 -7.23 3.74 -6.70
C TYR A 35 -7.73 4.80 -7.68
N ASP A 36 -7.97 6.03 -7.20
CA ASP A 36 -8.19 7.20 -8.04
C ASP A 36 -6.83 7.83 -8.32
N ARG A 37 -6.31 7.61 -9.53
CA ARG A 37 -4.96 8.05 -9.90
C ARG A 37 -4.82 9.56 -9.97
N GLU A 38 -5.87 10.26 -10.39
CA GLU A 38 -5.86 11.72 -10.52
C GLU A 38 -5.84 12.38 -9.14
N HIS A 39 -6.68 11.88 -8.23
CA HIS A 39 -6.86 12.47 -6.90
C HIS A 39 -5.97 11.84 -5.83
N ARG A 40 -5.23 10.77 -6.17
CA ARG A 40 -4.35 9.99 -5.30
C ARG A 40 -5.06 9.45 -4.06
N ILE A 41 -6.14 8.73 -4.33
CA ILE A 41 -7.01 8.17 -3.29
C ILE A 41 -6.97 6.65 -3.35
N LEU A 42 -6.70 6.02 -2.22
CA LEU A 42 -6.87 4.58 -2.01
C LEU A 42 -8.11 4.34 -1.17
N THR A 43 -8.90 3.35 -1.54
CA THR A 43 -10.05 2.96 -0.74
C THR A 43 -10.40 1.50 -0.94
N THR A 44 -11.02 0.91 0.07
CA THR A 44 -11.75 -0.36 -0.07
C THR A 44 -13.26 -0.14 -0.11
N ASP A 45 -13.72 1.11 -0.10
CA ASP A 45 -15.12 1.46 -0.27
C ASP A 45 -15.57 1.07 -1.69
N ASP A 46 -16.82 0.65 -1.84
CA ASP A 46 -17.34 0.19 -3.13
C ASP A 46 -17.62 1.37 -4.06
N ILE A 47 -16.62 1.74 -4.87
CA ILE A 47 -16.70 2.88 -5.79
C ILE A 47 -17.56 2.63 -7.02
N ARG A 48 -18.31 1.52 -7.12
CA ARG A 48 -19.23 1.29 -8.26
C ARG A 48 -20.38 2.29 -8.28
N ASP A 49 -20.78 2.77 -7.12
CA ASP A 49 -21.79 3.81 -6.93
C ASP A 49 -21.20 5.23 -7.07
N ASP A 50 -21.90 6.10 -7.81
CA ASP A 50 -21.52 7.50 -8.02
C ASP A 50 -21.49 8.31 -6.71
N ALA A 51 -22.43 8.05 -5.80
CA ALA A 51 -22.46 8.76 -4.52
C ALA A 51 -21.23 8.41 -3.68
N THR A 52 -20.86 7.13 -3.64
CA THR A 52 -19.62 6.68 -2.98
C THR A 52 -18.37 7.33 -3.59
N ARG A 53 -18.26 7.40 -4.92
CA ARG A 53 -17.16 8.12 -5.61
C ARG A 53 -17.07 9.58 -5.18
N TYR A 54 -18.22 10.26 -5.13
CA TYR A 54 -18.30 11.65 -4.69
C TYR A 54 -17.88 11.82 -3.23
N GLU A 55 -18.38 10.98 -2.33
CA GLU A 55 -18.05 11.02 -0.90
C GLU A 55 -16.54 10.82 -0.66
N VAL A 56 -15.94 9.86 -1.35
CA VAL A 56 -14.51 9.57 -1.22
C VAL A 56 -13.64 10.74 -1.71
N ARG A 57 -14.00 11.36 -2.85
CA ARG A 57 -13.31 12.56 -3.35
C ARG A 57 -13.52 13.77 -2.43
N LEU A 58 -14.72 13.93 -1.88
CA LEU A 58 -15.01 14.99 -0.92
C LEU A 58 -14.17 14.83 0.36
N ALA A 59 -14.05 13.60 0.87
CA ALA A 59 -13.21 13.27 2.02
C ALA A 59 -11.74 13.64 1.77
N ARG A 60 -11.21 13.31 0.58
CA ARG A 60 -9.86 13.71 0.15
C ARG A 60 -9.71 15.23 0.07
N HIS A 61 -10.68 15.93 -0.52
CA HIS A 61 -10.63 17.38 -0.62
C HIS A 61 -10.65 18.07 0.75
N MET A 62 -11.48 17.57 1.68
CA MET A 62 -11.52 18.06 3.06
C MET A 62 -10.17 17.84 3.78
N ALA A 63 -9.57 16.66 3.61
CA ALA A 63 -8.23 16.37 4.12
C ALA A 63 -7.16 17.34 3.59
N GLU A 64 -7.20 17.68 2.30
CA GLU A 64 -6.27 18.67 1.72
C GLU A 64 -6.41 20.03 2.35
N ARG A 65 -7.65 20.50 2.43
CA ARG A 65 -7.93 21.84 2.91
C ARG A 65 -7.51 21.98 4.37
N ASP A 66 -7.75 20.94 5.17
CA ASP A 66 -7.27 20.88 6.54
C ASP A 66 -5.74 20.95 6.60
N LEU A 67 -5.03 20.09 5.85
CA LEU A 67 -3.56 20.11 5.77
C LEU A 67 -3.00 21.49 5.37
N LEU A 68 -3.56 22.12 4.33
CA LEU A 68 -3.11 23.42 3.84
C LEU A 68 -3.42 24.58 4.80
N SER A 69 -4.46 24.45 5.62
CA SER A 69 -4.85 25.47 6.60
C SER A 69 -3.93 25.49 7.83
N ARG A 70 -3.17 24.42 8.07
CA ARG A 70 -2.28 24.30 9.21
C ARG A 70 -0.93 24.96 8.91
N GLN A 71 -0.47 25.81 9.82
CA GLN A 71 0.87 26.40 9.72
C GLN A 71 1.96 25.33 9.96
N PRO A 72 3.20 25.53 9.45
CA PRO A 72 4.31 24.60 9.63
C PRO A 72 4.48 24.12 11.09
N PRO A 73 4.95 22.89 11.33
CA PRO A 73 5.96 22.19 10.52
C PRO A 73 5.46 20.90 9.82
N PHE A 74 4.28 20.90 9.21
CA PHE A 74 3.78 19.71 8.50
C PHE A 74 4.58 19.42 7.22
N ARG A 75 5.57 18.52 7.32
CA ARG A 75 6.49 18.12 6.23
C ARG A 75 5.79 17.48 5.03
N ILE A 76 4.60 16.91 5.22
CA ILE A 76 3.85 16.26 4.14
C ILE A 76 3.26 17.25 3.12
N ALA A 77 3.07 18.52 3.50
CA ALA A 77 2.54 19.55 2.60
C ALA A 77 3.45 19.82 1.38
N HIS A 78 4.73 19.43 1.47
CA HIS A 78 5.71 19.56 0.40
C HIS A 78 6.10 18.23 -0.23
N ASP A 79 5.46 17.13 0.18
CA ASP A 79 5.71 15.84 -0.43
C ASP A 79 5.04 15.79 -1.80
N PRO A 80 5.77 15.60 -2.91
CA PRO A 80 5.17 15.44 -4.22
C PRO A 80 4.54 14.05 -4.40
N GLU A 81 4.69 13.13 -3.44
CA GLU A 81 4.41 11.70 -3.54
C GLU A 81 3.70 11.15 -2.30
N TRP A 82 2.47 11.62 -2.08
CA TRP A 82 1.56 11.05 -1.07
C TRP A 82 0.23 10.61 -1.64
N ASP A 83 -0.40 9.66 -0.94
CA ASP A 83 -1.76 9.18 -1.19
C ASP A 83 -2.61 9.29 0.08
N VAL A 84 -3.93 9.42 -0.07
CA VAL A 84 -4.88 9.34 1.05
C VAL A 84 -5.60 8.01 1.02
N VAL A 85 -5.62 7.33 2.16
CA VAL A 85 -6.53 6.21 2.38
C VAL A 85 -7.84 6.77 2.93
N VAL A 86 -8.92 6.58 2.18
CA VAL A 86 -10.29 6.89 2.58
C VAL A 86 -11.03 5.60 2.85
N LEU A 87 -11.70 5.51 4.01
CA LEU A 87 -12.54 4.36 4.37
C LEU A 87 -13.84 4.86 4.98
N GLU A 88 -14.95 4.27 4.54
CA GLU A 88 -16.31 4.65 4.93
C GLU A 88 -16.58 6.14 4.64
N GLY A 89 -16.12 6.64 3.48
CA GLY A 89 -16.28 8.03 3.08
C GLY A 89 -15.52 9.03 3.97
N LYS A 90 -14.54 8.58 4.77
CA LYS A 90 -13.76 9.42 5.69
C LYS A 90 -12.26 9.27 5.45
N PRO A 91 -11.48 10.37 5.48
CA PRO A 91 -10.03 10.26 5.39
C PRO A 91 -9.52 9.55 6.65
N ARG A 92 -8.67 8.54 6.48
CA ARG A 92 -8.12 7.74 7.59
C ARG A 92 -6.62 7.92 7.71
N VAL A 93 -5.91 7.85 6.60
CA VAL A 93 -4.44 7.83 6.58
C VAL A 93 -3.90 8.70 5.44
N LEU A 94 -2.79 9.38 5.68
CA LEU A 94 -1.90 9.90 4.65
C LEU A 94 -0.64 9.03 4.60
N LEU A 95 -0.26 8.61 3.40
CA LEU A 95 0.97 7.87 3.16
C LEU A 95 1.93 8.77 2.41
N SER A 96 3.10 9.01 2.98
CA SER A 96 4.23 9.64 2.30
C SER A 96 5.15 8.54 1.78
N TRP A 97 5.21 8.39 0.45
CA TRP A 97 6.06 7.38 -0.19
C TRP A 97 7.53 7.76 -0.14
N ALA A 98 7.82 9.04 -0.45
CA ALA A 98 9.18 9.55 -0.46
C ALA A 98 9.84 9.51 0.92
N GLN A 99 9.08 9.74 2.00
CA GLN A 99 9.62 9.73 3.37
C GLN A 99 9.42 8.39 4.07
N ALA A 100 8.68 7.45 3.46
CA ALA A 100 8.23 6.21 4.08
C ALA A 100 7.53 6.43 5.43
N GLU A 101 6.62 7.42 5.48
CA GLU A 101 5.91 7.82 6.70
C GLU A 101 4.39 7.67 6.57
N ARG A 102 3.75 7.35 7.70
CA ARG A 102 2.29 7.29 7.86
C ARG A 102 1.80 8.39 8.79
N TRP A 103 0.67 8.99 8.45
CA TRP A 103 -0.02 9.96 9.31
C TRP A 103 -1.50 9.61 9.39
N ASP A 104 -2.10 9.82 10.55
CA ASP A 104 -3.50 9.45 10.79
C ASP A 104 -4.38 10.66 10.99
N PHE A 105 -5.61 10.56 10.48
CA PHE A 105 -6.69 11.47 10.82
C PHE A 105 -7.37 10.97 12.10
N LEU A 106 -7.27 11.75 13.17
CA LEU A 106 -7.98 11.51 14.42
C LEU A 106 -9.38 12.12 14.37
N PRO A 107 -10.41 11.43 14.89
CA PRO A 107 -11.72 12.02 15.09
C PRO A 107 -11.61 13.08 16.18
N GLU A 108 -11.60 14.36 15.80
CA GLU A 108 -11.98 15.39 16.76
C GLU A 108 -13.49 15.27 16.98
N ASN A 109 -13.94 15.48 18.22
CA ASN A 109 -15.35 15.41 18.56
C ASN A 109 -16.13 16.46 17.74
N GLU A 110 -16.74 16.01 16.63
CA GLU A 110 -17.53 16.74 15.60
C GLU A 110 -16.75 17.63 14.62
N PRO A 111 -17.37 18.10 13.52
CA PRO A 111 -17.97 17.43 12.35
C PRO A 111 -16.88 16.99 11.34
N ALA A 112 -17.26 16.35 10.21
CA ALA A 112 -16.32 15.85 9.18
C ALA A 112 -15.29 16.87 8.60
N ARG A 113 -15.42 18.15 8.94
CA ARG A 113 -14.66 19.27 8.39
C ARG A 113 -13.35 19.58 9.13
N LEU A 114 -13.05 18.96 10.27
CA LEU A 114 -11.88 19.27 11.11
C LEU A 114 -11.28 18.01 11.78
N TRP A 115 -10.66 17.13 10.99
CA TRP A 115 -9.94 15.98 11.54
C TRP A 115 -8.48 16.35 11.83
N GLN A 116 -7.93 15.97 12.98
CA GLN A 116 -6.53 16.23 13.29
C GLN A 116 -5.62 15.24 12.57
N VAL A 117 -4.67 15.72 11.76
CA VAL A 117 -3.58 14.87 11.28
C VAL A 117 -2.49 14.78 12.32
N VAL A 118 -2.14 13.56 12.74
CA VAL A 118 -1.06 13.29 13.69
C VAL A 118 -0.10 12.26 13.11
N ARG A 119 1.21 12.51 13.23
CA ARG A 119 2.22 11.53 12.85
C ARG A 119 2.15 10.36 13.81
N GLN A 120 1.90 9.16 13.30
CA GLN A 120 2.12 7.94 14.07
C GLN A 120 3.45 7.33 13.56
N MET A 121 4.49 7.43 14.38
CA MET A 121 5.82 6.94 14.03
C MET A 121 5.90 5.41 14.17
N SER A 122 5.36 4.66 13.21
CA SER A 122 5.77 3.28 13.05
C SER A 122 5.93 2.94 11.56
N ILE A 123 7.18 2.66 11.19
CA ILE A 123 7.54 2.08 9.88
C ILE A 123 6.81 0.75 9.66
N VAL A 124 6.45 0.05 10.76
CA VAL A 124 5.60 -1.15 10.76
C VAL A 124 4.22 -0.85 10.15
N ASP A 125 3.57 0.24 10.58
CA ASP A 125 2.26 0.62 10.07
C ASP A 125 2.35 1.09 8.63
N PHE A 126 3.41 1.82 8.25
CA PHE A 126 3.66 2.16 6.86
C PHE A 126 3.64 0.90 5.99
N TRP A 127 4.46 -0.10 6.32
CA TRP A 127 4.52 -1.36 5.58
C TRP A 127 3.20 -2.15 5.63
N THR A 128 2.44 -2.04 6.72
CA THR A 128 1.10 -2.64 6.83
C THR A 128 0.15 -2.07 5.79
N ILE A 129 0.18 -0.75 5.57
CA ILE A 129 -0.65 -0.13 4.54
C ILE A 129 -0.14 -0.49 3.13
N VAL A 130 1.17 -0.51 2.88
CA VAL A 130 1.72 -0.95 1.58
C VAL A 130 1.31 -2.39 1.27
N ALA A 131 1.38 -3.30 2.25
CA ALA A 131 0.96 -4.69 2.08
C ALA A 131 -0.54 -4.84 1.75
N ARG A 132 -1.38 -3.91 2.24
CA ARG A 132 -2.80 -3.84 1.90
C ARG A 132 -3.05 -3.36 0.48
N PHE A 133 -2.23 -2.45 -0.04
CA PHE A 133 -2.38 -1.83 -1.35
C PHE A 133 -1.16 -2.02 -2.27
N PRO A 134 -0.77 -3.24 -2.65
CA PRO A 134 0.53 -3.47 -3.30
C PRO A 134 0.67 -2.99 -4.76
N PHE A 135 -0.41 -2.58 -5.46
CA PHE A 135 -0.39 -2.24 -6.90
C PHE A 135 -0.14 -0.76 -7.22
N HIS A 136 -0.44 0.16 -6.32
CA HIS A 136 -0.65 1.56 -6.70
C HIS A 136 0.64 2.39 -6.81
N ARG A 137 1.74 1.95 -6.18
CA ARG A 137 3.05 2.63 -6.18
C ARG A 137 4.20 1.63 -6.27
N ASP A 138 5.37 2.10 -6.69
CA ASP A 138 6.61 1.36 -6.52
C ASP A 138 6.98 1.27 -5.03
N LEU A 139 7.68 0.21 -4.67
CA LEU A 139 8.27 0.09 -3.34
C LEU A 139 9.23 1.27 -3.09
N PRO A 140 9.34 1.76 -1.83
CA PRO A 140 10.37 2.73 -1.47
C PRO A 140 11.76 2.30 -1.91
N ASP A 141 12.58 3.30 -2.25
CA ASP A 141 13.95 3.07 -2.69
C ASP A 141 14.71 2.15 -1.73
N ASN A 142 15.45 1.19 -2.31
CA ASN A 142 16.24 0.19 -1.60
C ASN A 142 15.48 -0.82 -0.73
N ALA A 143 14.13 -0.86 -0.76
CA ALA A 143 13.37 -1.85 0.02
C ALA A 143 13.76 -3.30 -0.32
N GLU A 144 13.77 -3.66 -1.61
CA GLU A 144 14.18 -4.99 -2.07
C GLU A 144 15.66 -5.28 -1.76
N VAL A 145 16.54 -4.28 -1.94
CA VAL A 145 17.98 -4.40 -1.66
C VAL A 145 18.23 -4.65 -0.18
N THR A 146 17.50 -3.95 0.70
CA THR A 146 17.59 -4.13 2.15
C THR A 146 17.19 -5.54 2.56
N LEU A 147 16.07 -6.03 2.02
CA LEU A 147 15.61 -7.41 2.25
C LEU A 147 16.65 -8.43 1.78
N ALA A 148 17.10 -8.34 0.53
CA ALA A 148 18.04 -9.28 -0.06
C ALA A 148 19.38 -9.30 0.70
N ASN A 149 19.93 -8.12 1.01
CA ASN A 149 21.20 -8.01 1.72
C ASN A 149 21.12 -8.54 3.14
N GLY A 150 20.07 -8.22 3.89
CA GLY A 150 19.99 -8.66 5.28
C GLY A 150 19.80 -10.18 5.41
N VAL A 151 19.15 -10.83 4.43
CA VAL A 151 19.11 -12.30 4.36
C VAL A 151 20.48 -12.87 3.96
N ALA A 152 21.10 -12.36 2.89
CA ALA A 152 22.37 -12.87 2.38
C ALA A 152 23.52 -12.72 3.39
N GLN A 153 23.54 -11.62 4.14
CA GLN A 153 24.53 -11.36 5.19
C GLN A 153 24.15 -12.01 6.53
N GLY A 154 22.99 -12.66 6.60
CA GLY A 154 22.53 -13.37 7.79
C GLY A 154 22.36 -12.46 9.00
N TRP A 155 21.84 -11.25 8.80
CA TRP A 155 21.52 -10.31 9.87
C TRP A 155 20.63 -11.00 10.92
N HIS A 156 20.88 -10.72 12.20
CA HIS A 156 20.19 -11.39 13.29
C HIS A 156 18.66 -11.30 13.17
N GLN A 157 18.16 -10.10 12.85
CA GLN A 157 16.74 -9.85 12.65
C GLN A 157 16.18 -10.64 11.46
N ALA A 158 16.89 -10.68 10.33
CA ALA A 158 16.47 -11.46 9.16
C ALA A 158 16.34 -12.95 9.49
N LYS A 159 17.32 -13.50 10.23
CA LYS A 159 17.27 -14.90 10.69
C LYS A 159 16.08 -15.16 11.59
N LYS A 160 15.79 -14.27 12.54
CA LYS A 160 14.66 -14.41 13.46
C LYS A 160 13.32 -14.32 12.73
N VAL A 161 13.15 -13.36 11.82
CA VAL A 161 11.95 -13.24 10.98
C VAL A 161 11.73 -14.51 10.15
N LEU A 162 12.79 -15.07 9.55
CA LEU A 162 12.72 -16.28 8.72
C LEU A 162 12.64 -17.60 9.51
N GLN A 163 12.73 -17.58 10.85
CA GLN A 163 12.40 -18.76 11.66
C GLN A 163 10.90 -19.03 11.69
N ASN A 164 10.07 -18.01 11.47
CA ASN A 164 8.65 -18.18 11.26
C ASN A 164 8.42 -18.86 9.89
N THR A 165 7.71 -19.99 9.89
CA THR A 165 7.45 -20.79 8.70
C THR A 165 6.67 -20.04 7.61
N GLU A 166 5.76 -19.16 7.99
CA GLU A 166 5.01 -18.31 7.04
C GLU A 166 5.95 -17.34 6.33
N ASN A 167 6.81 -16.65 7.08
CA ASN A 167 7.80 -15.71 6.53
C ASN A 167 8.85 -16.41 5.67
N ALA A 168 9.30 -17.60 6.08
CA ALA A 168 10.18 -18.41 5.25
C ALA A 168 9.51 -18.75 3.90
N GLY A 169 8.23 -19.12 3.91
CA GLY A 169 7.44 -19.35 2.71
C GLY A 169 7.29 -18.09 1.84
N LEU A 170 7.01 -16.94 2.44
CA LEU A 170 6.93 -15.65 1.73
C LEU A 170 8.26 -15.27 1.08
N TYR A 171 9.38 -15.46 1.77
CA TYR A 171 10.70 -15.18 1.21
C TYR A 171 11.09 -16.16 0.10
N GLN A 172 10.72 -17.43 0.22
CA GLN A 172 10.89 -18.40 -0.87
C GLN A 172 10.08 -18.00 -2.10
N HIS A 173 8.83 -17.57 -1.92
CA HIS A 173 7.99 -17.07 -3.00
C HIS A 173 8.59 -15.82 -3.65
N TYR A 174 9.01 -14.83 -2.86
CA TYR A 174 9.73 -13.64 -3.34
C TYR A 174 10.98 -14.02 -4.15
N SER A 175 11.78 -14.95 -3.62
CA SER A 175 13.03 -15.39 -4.26
C SER A 175 12.76 -16.08 -5.60
N ALA A 176 11.74 -16.93 -5.68
CA ALA A 176 11.30 -17.55 -6.93
C ALA A 176 10.84 -16.51 -7.96
N ILE A 177 10.10 -15.49 -7.53
CA ILE A 177 9.67 -14.39 -8.39
C ILE A 177 10.88 -13.58 -8.89
N CYS A 178 11.88 -13.31 -8.06
CA CYS A 178 13.10 -12.63 -8.49
C CYS A 178 13.91 -13.44 -9.52
N GLN A 179 13.82 -14.77 -9.51
CA GLN A 179 14.46 -15.66 -10.48
C GLN A 179 13.65 -15.86 -11.77
N SER A 180 12.38 -15.48 -11.77
CA SER A 180 11.54 -15.54 -12.97
C SER A 180 12.04 -14.55 -14.04
N PRO A 181 11.77 -14.81 -15.34
CA PRO A 181 12.17 -13.93 -16.43
C PRO A 181 11.75 -12.48 -16.20
N ASP A 182 12.56 -11.55 -16.71
CA ASP A 182 12.15 -10.16 -16.76
C ASP A 182 11.17 -9.94 -17.90
N TYR A 183 10.09 -9.25 -17.55
CA TYR A 183 9.04 -8.88 -18.48
C TYR A 183 9.25 -7.41 -18.87
N ALA A 184 8.82 -7.04 -20.08
CA ALA A 184 8.85 -5.65 -20.49
C ALA A 184 8.00 -4.80 -19.53
N PRO A 185 8.43 -3.57 -19.18
CA PRO A 185 7.67 -2.72 -18.28
C PRO A 185 6.23 -2.54 -18.74
N ASN A 186 5.30 -2.52 -17.78
CA ASN A 186 3.86 -2.36 -17.99
C ASN A 186 3.14 -3.51 -18.72
N THR A 187 3.78 -4.66 -18.98
CA THR A 187 3.01 -5.86 -19.38
C THR A 187 2.25 -6.43 -18.18
N PRO A 188 1.15 -7.17 -18.40
CA PRO A 188 0.41 -7.81 -17.31
C PRO A 188 1.28 -8.65 -16.37
N GLU A 189 2.22 -9.41 -16.94
CA GLU A 189 3.16 -10.25 -16.20
C GLU A 189 4.14 -9.42 -15.39
N TRP A 190 4.63 -8.30 -15.94
CA TRP A 190 5.47 -7.35 -15.22
C TRP A 190 4.74 -6.74 -14.03
N VAL A 191 3.49 -6.30 -14.23
CA VAL A 191 2.64 -5.73 -13.18
C VAL A 191 2.41 -6.76 -12.08
N GLN A 192 2.01 -7.99 -12.45
CA GLN A 192 1.81 -9.07 -11.50
C GLN A 192 3.10 -9.36 -10.70
N LYS A 193 4.24 -9.50 -11.38
CA LYS A 193 5.57 -9.72 -10.75
C LYS A 193 5.90 -8.60 -9.76
N LYS A 194 5.75 -7.34 -10.17
CA LYS A 194 5.97 -6.15 -9.32
C LYS A 194 5.09 -6.19 -8.06
N ASN A 195 3.82 -6.55 -8.19
CA ASN A 195 2.88 -6.45 -7.07
C ASN A 195 3.03 -7.59 -6.07
N ILE A 196 3.36 -8.80 -6.55
CA ILE A 196 3.73 -9.91 -5.66
C ILE A 196 4.99 -9.54 -4.88
N LYS A 197 6.00 -8.97 -5.54
CA LYS A 197 7.20 -8.45 -4.85
C LYS A 197 6.83 -7.41 -3.80
N ALA A 198 6.01 -6.42 -4.16
CA ALA A 198 5.57 -5.38 -3.24
C ALA A 198 4.90 -5.95 -1.99
N TYR A 199 3.99 -6.92 -2.16
CA TYR A 199 3.35 -7.61 -1.03
C TYR A 199 4.36 -8.37 -0.16
N CYS A 200 5.17 -9.25 -0.77
CA CYS A 200 6.12 -10.09 -0.03
C CYS A 200 7.13 -9.24 0.75
N VAL A 201 7.71 -8.21 0.11
CA VAL A 201 8.66 -7.30 0.75
C VAL A 201 7.98 -6.59 1.91
N SER A 202 6.80 -6.00 1.70
CA SER A 202 6.09 -5.26 2.74
C SER A 202 5.77 -6.15 3.94
N LYS A 203 5.27 -7.36 3.72
CA LYS A 203 4.99 -8.32 4.80
C LYS A 203 6.23 -8.70 5.61
N LEU A 204 7.35 -8.97 4.94
CA LEU A 204 8.60 -9.29 5.62
C LEU A 204 9.16 -8.07 6.38
N MET A 205 9.00 -6.87 5.82
CA MET A 205 9.46 -5.62 6.43
C MET A 205 8.63 -5.20 7.66
N ILE A 206 7.35 -5.61 7.76
CA ILE A 206 6.53 -5.46 8.97
C ILE A 206 7.22 -6.17 10.14
N ASP A 207 7.48 -7.47 10.01
CA ASP A 207 8.04 -8.28 11.09
C ASP A 207 9.49 -7.89 11.38
N TRP A 208 10.27 -7.57 10.35
CA TRP A 208 11.64 -7.09 10.52
C TRP A 208 11.68 -5.77 11.29
N SER A 209 10.80 -4.84 10.97
CA SER A 209 10.72 -3.56 11.65
C SER A 209 10.22 -3.71 13.09
N ALA A 210 9.31 -4.66 13.35
CA ALA A 210 8.86 -4.98 14.69
C ALA A 210 10.05 -5.49 15.54
N GLU A 211 10.88 -6.38 15.00
CA GLU A 211 12.06 -6.91 15.68
C GLU A 211 13.11 -5.84 16.03
N ARG A 212 13.28 -4.82 15.18
CA ARG A 212 14.20 -3.70 15.46
C ARG A 212 13.78 -2.84 16.66
N ASN A 213 12.48 -2.79 16.97
CA ASN A 213 11.96 -2.00 18.08
C ASN A 213 11.97 -2.76 19.43
N VAL A 214 12.44 -4.02 19.45
CA VAL A 214 12.49 -4.86 20.66
C VAL A 214 13.90 -4.91 21.28
N ASP A 215 14.93 -4.35 20.62
CA ASP A 215 16.26 -4.19 21.22
C ASP A 215 16.37 -2.83 21.95
N PRO A 216 16.47 -2.80 23.30
CA PRO A 216 16.72 -1.59 24.07
C PRO A 216 18.15 -1.06 23.96
#